data_AF-R0FS36-F1
#
_entry.id   AF-R0FS36-F1
#
_cell.length_a   1.000
_cell.length_b   1.000
_cell.length_c   1.000
_cell.angle_alpha   90.00
_cell.angle_beta   90.00
_cell.angle_gamma   90.00
#
_symmetry.space_group_name_H-M   'P 1'
#
loop_
_entity.id
_entity.type
_entity.pdbx_description
1 polymer ?
#
loop_
_entity_poly.entity_id
_entity_poly.type
_entity_poly.pdbx_seq_one_letter_code
_entity_poly.pdbx_strand_id
1 'polypeptide(L)'
;MEQQVRFSHKLIPSDAEFIKFAIKYNIILIATLVSLGRMGKLEMIDLDNFELSKVTFHETMGMLARMMAFFYWHGSTQCITSAMLEDKSKTNTTGFKRIDIEVPMLSGFLTLAFYLMNLFGFFFGLLCLTISPPSLFLVQEFVKRRRRNLKESQD
;
A
#
# COMPACT_ATOMS: atom_id res chain seq x y z
N MET A 1 5.07 -23.21 -19.64
CA MET A 1 6.03 -22.57 -18.70
C MET A 1 5.69 -21.09 -18.66
N GLU A 2 4.85 -20.66 -17.72
CA GLU A 2 4.57 -19.23 -17.55
C GLU A 2 5.63 -18.62 -16.63
N GLN A 3 6.46 -17.74 -17.17
CA GLN A 3 7.35 -16.90 -16.39
C GLN A 3 6.50 -15.95 -15.53
N GLN A 4 6.21 -16.37 -14.30
CA GLN A 4 5.63 -15.47 -13.32
C GLN A 4 6.69 -14.44 -12.92
N VAL A 5 6.45 -13.20 -13.33
CA VAL A 5 7.14 -12.00 -12.85
C VAL A 5 6.80 -11.80 -11.37
N ARG A 6 7.37 -12.65 -10.47
CA ARG A 6 7.22 -12.53 -9.01
C ARG A 6 8.40 -11.73 -8.44
N PHE A 7 8.33 -10.41 -8.52
CA PHE A 7 9.34 -9.49 -7.96
C PHE A 7 9.63 -9.72 -6.47
N SER A 8 8.65 -10.26 -5.77
CA SER A 8 8.60 -10.38 -4.32
C SER A 8 9.21 -11.70 -3.80
N HIS A 9 9.27 -12.76 -4.60
CA HIS A 9 9.90 -14.05 -4.24
C HIS A 9 11.40 -13.93 -4.04
N LYS A 10 12.03 -12.95 -4.69
CA LYS A 10 13.45 -12.65 -4.54
C LYS A 10 13.79 -12.00 -3.19
N LEU A 11 12.80 -11.43 -2.51
CA LEU A 11 12.96 -10.65 -1.26
C LEU A 11 12.34 -11.34 -0.04
N ILE A 12 11.24 -12.06 -0.23
CA ILE A 12 10.55 -12.81 0.82
C ILE A 12 10.22 -14.18 0.23
N PRO A 13 11.01 -15.22 0.50
CA PRO A 13 10.82 -16.52 -0.12
C PRO A 13 9.63 -17.28 0.50
N SER A 14 9.34 -17.06 1.78
CA SER A 14 8.24 -17.72 2.49
C SER A 14 6.92 -16.95 2.38
N ASP A 15 5.87 -17.63 1.94
CA ASP A 15 4.52 -17.06 1.85
C ASP A 15 3.96 -16.67 3.24
N ALA A 16 4.28 -17.43 4.29
CA ALA A 16 3.86 -17.10 5.66
C ALA A 16 4.50 -15.80 6.17
N GLU A 17 5.80 -15.60 5.88
CA GLU A 17 6.46 -14.33 6.19
C GLU A 17 5.90 -13.16 5.38
N PHE A 18 5.54 -13.42 4.13
CA PHE A 18 4.95 -12.41 3.25
C PHE A 18 3.56 -11.98 3.73
N ILE A 19 2.70 -12.93 4.14
CA ILE A 19 1.39 -12.64 4.73
C ILE A 19 1.54 -11.80 5.99
N LYS A 20 2.45 -12.18 6.90
CA LYS A 20 2.72 -11.41 8.12
C LYS A 20 3.21 -9.98 7.82
N PHE A 21 4.03 -9.83 6.79
CA PHE A 21 4.49 -8.53 6.31
C PHE A 21 3.34 -7.69 5.72
N ALA A 22 2.51 -8.30 4.88
CA ALA A 22 1.35 -7.66 4.24
C ALA A 22 0.34 -7.16 5.28
N ILE A 23 0.05 -7.94 6.31
CA ILE A 23 -0.83 -7.54 7.43
C ILE A 23 -0.28 -6.28 8.12
N LYS A 24 1.01 -6.26 8.48
CA LYS A 24 1.63 -5.10 9.13
C LYS A 24 1.58 -3.86 8.24
N TYR A 25 1.94 -4.03 6.96
CA TYR A 25 1.87 -2.95 5.99
C TYR A 25 0.46 -2.38 5.87
N ASN A 26 -0.56 -3.24 5.74
CA ASN A 26 -1.96 -2.82 5.64
C ASN A 26 -2.43 -2.04 6.87
N ILE A 27 -2.06 -2.47 8.08
CA ILE A 27 -2.40 -1.74 9.32
C ILE A 27 -1.81 -0.32 9.28
N ILE A 28 -0.52 -0.19 8.93
CA ILE A 28 0.17 1.11 8.87
C ILE A 28 -0.46 2.00 7.78
N LEU A 29 -0.77 1.42 6.62
CA LEU A 29 -1.39 2.13 5.50
C LEU A 29 -2.77 2.66 5.88
N ILE A 30 -3.66 1.82 6.43
CA ILE A 30 -5.00 2.23 6.86
C ILE A 30 -4.92 3.32 7.92
N ALA A 31 -4.06 3.15 8.94
CA ALA A 31 -3.86 4.15 9.97
C ALA A 31 -3.41 5.50 9.37
N THR A 32 -2.49 5.47 8.40
CA THR A 32 -2.01 6.67 7.70
C THR A 32 -3.13 7.33 6.91
N LEU A 33 -3.89 6.58 6.12
CA LEU A 33 -5.01 7.09 5.32
C LEU A 33 -6.11 7.70 6.20
N VAL A 34 -6.46 7.06 7.33
CA VAL A 34 -7.44 7.59 8.28
C VAL A 34 -6.96 8.89 8.92
N SER A 35 -5.69 8.96 9.33
CA SER A 35 -5.09 10.18 9.90
C SER A 35 -5.09 11.33 8.89
N LEU A 36 -4.66 11.08 7.65
CA LEU A 36 -4.68 12.08 6.58
C LEU A 36 -6.12 12.51 6.25
N GLY A 37 -7.07 11.57 6.24
CA GLY A 37 -8.49 11.86 6.02
C GLY A 37 -9.12 12.77 7.08
N ARG A 38 -8.63 12.71 8.32
CA ARG A 38 -9.03 13.65 9.38
C ARG A 38 -8.39 15.02 9.20
N MET A 39 -7.12 15.06 8.81
CA MET A 39 -6.38 16.31 8.58
C MET A 39 -6.93 17.09 7.39
N GLY A 40 -7.19 16.43 6.26
CA GLY A 40 -7.73 17.07 5.05
C GLY A 40 -9.16 17.61 5.19
N LYS A 41 -9.90 17.24 6.25
CA LYS A 41 -11.19 17.86 6.60
C LYS A 41 -11.05 19.18 7.37
N LEU A 42 -9.91 19.42 8.01
CA LEU A 42 -9.66 20.62 8.80
C LEU A 42 -9.09 21.76 7.95
N GLU A 43 -8.33 21.45 6.91
CA GLU A 43 -7.78 22.40 5.94
C GLU A 43 -8.62 22.40 4.66
N MET A 44 -9.86 22.88 4.73
CA MET A 44 -10.59 23.25 3.52
C MET A 44 -9.99 24.55 2.99
N ILE A 45 -9.09 24.36 2.03
CA ILE A 45 -8.50 25.28 1.05
C ILE A 45 -9.16 26.68 1.01
N ASP A 46 -8.32 27.69 1.25
CA ASP A 46 -8.60 29.10 0.94
C ASP A 46 -8.83 29.27 -0.57
N LEU A 47 -10.09 29.48 -0.94
CA LEU A 47 -10.59 29.51 -2.32
C LEU A 47 -10.25 30.80 -3.08
N ASP A 48 -9.65 31.79 -2.41
CA ASP A 48 -9.47 33.13 -2.97
C ASP A 48 -8.33 33.24 -4.00
N ASN A 49 -7.57 32.16 -4.26
CA ASN A 49 -6.40 32.16 -5.16
C ASN A 49 -6.46 31.11 -6.29
N PHE A 50 -7.68 30.79 -6.76
CA PHE A 50 -8.00 29.61 -7.57
C PHE A 50 -7.61 29.73 -9.07
N GLU A 51 -6.52 29.07 -9.47
CA GLU A 51 -6.21 28.77 -10.88
C GLU A 51 -6.99 27.51 -11.35
N LEU A 52 -7.73 27.63 -12.45
CA LEU A 52 -8.60 26.58 -13.00
C LEU A 52 -7.85 25.27 -13.35
N SER A 53 -6.56 25.34 -13.65
CA SER A 53 -5.66 24.20 -13.92
C SER A 53 -5.32 23.38 -12.66
N LYS A 54 -5.28 24.02 -11.48
CA LYS A 54 -5.08 23.34 -10.19
C LYS A 54 -6.33 22.57 -9.75
N VAL A 55 -7.51 23.08 -10.11
CA VAL A 55 -8.80 22.42 -9.81
C VAL A 55 -8.89 21.08 -10.52
N THR A 56 -8.57 21.07 -11.82
CA THR A 56 -8.58 19.85 -12.63
C THR A 56 -7.54 18.83 -12.15
N PHE A 57 -6.36 19.28 -11.74
CA PHE A 57 -5.34 18.38 -11.15
C PHE A 57 -5.81 17.76 -9.82
N HIS A 58 -6.32 18.59 -8.90
CA HIS A 58 -6.81 18.14 -7.60
C HIS A 58 -7.95 17.13 -7.80
N GLU A 59 -8.97 17.47 -8.58
CA GLU A 59 -10.10 16.58 -8.87
C GLU A 59 -9.65 15.26 -9.50
N THR A 60 -8.71 15.29 -10.45
CA THR A 60 -8.17 14.09 -11.10
C THR A 60 -7.46 13.19 -10.09
N MET A 61 -6.56 13.74 -9.27
CA MET A 61 -5.85 12.97 -8.26
C MET A 61 -6.79 12.43 -7.18
N GLY A 62 -7.77 13.21 -6.75
CA GLY A 62 -8.81 12.77 -5.83
C GLY A 62 -9.71 11.67 -6.40
N MET A 63 -9.98 11.67 -7.71
CA MET A 63 -10.74 10.60 -8.38
C MET A 63 -9.89 9.32 -8.51
N LEU A 64 -8.63 9.45 -8.91
CA LEU A 64 -7.68 8.33 -8.95
C LEU A 64 -7.48 7.69 -7.58
N ALA A 65 -7.34 8.51 -6.53
CA ALA A 65 -7.26 8.03 -5.15
C ALA A 65 -8.51 7.21 -4.76
N ARG A 66 -9.71 7.69 -5.10
CA ARG A 66 -10.97 6.96 -4.84
C ARG A 66 -11.07 5.64 -5.61
N MET A 67 -10.68 5.62 -6.89
CA MET A 67 -10.66 4.39 -7.69
C MET A 67 -9.70 3.35 -7.09
N MET A 68 -8.49 3.76 -6.74
CA MET A 68 -7.52 2.86 -6.12
C MET A 68 -7.98 2.38 -4.73
N ALA A 69 -8.61 3.25 -3.95
CA ALA A 69 -9.17 2.89 -2.64
C ALA A 69 -10.26 1.82 -2.77
N PHE A 70 -11.09 1.91 -3.82
CA PHE A 70 -12.12 0.90 -4.09
C PHE A 70 -11.49 -0.47 -4.40
N PHE A 71 -10.50 -0.51 -5.30
CA PHE A 71 -9.76 -1.75 -5.59
C PHE A 71 -9.03 -2.30 -4.35
N TYR A 72 -8.43 -1.42 -3.55
CA TYR A 72 -7.79 -1.80 -2.31
C TYR A 72 -8.77 -2.41 -1.31
N TRP A 73 -9.93 -1.77 -1.10
CA TRP A 73 -10.95 -2.26 -0.18
C TRP A 73 -11.46 -3.64 -0.59
N HIS A 74 -11.79 -3.82 -1.87
CA HIS A 74 -12.30 -5.09 -2.38
C HIS A 74 -11.25 -6.20 -2.27
N GLY A 75 -9.99 -5.94 -2.61
CA GLY A 75 -8.93 -6.93 -2.52
C GLY A 75 -8.46 -7.22 -1.09
N SER A 76 -8.38 -6.20 -0.23
CA SER A 76 -7.94 -6.34 1.16
C SER A 76 -8.97 -7.07 2.01
N THR A 77 -10.26 -6.84 1.79
CA THR A 77 -11.33 -7.57 2.52
C THR A 77 -11.32 -9.05 2.17
N GLN A 78 -11.17 -9.40 0.88
CA GLN A 78 -11.02 -10.79 0.46
C GLN A 78 -9.80 -11.47 1.11
N CYS A 79 -8.65 -10.79 1.19
CA CYS A 79 -7.44 -11.30 1.82
C CYS A 79 -7.57 -11.48 3.35
N ILE A 80 -8.23 -10.55 4.05
CA ILE A 80 -8.39 -10.64 5.51
C ILE A 80 -9.43 -11.71 5.88
N THR A 81 -10.56 -11.75 5.18
CA THR A 81 -11.63 -12.72 5.43
C THR A 81 -11.15 -14.15 5.19
N SER A 82 -10.36 -14.39 4.14
CA SER A 82 -9.77 -15.71 3.88
C SER A 82 -8.72 -16.11 4.92
N ALA A 83 -7.83 -15.20 5.31
CA ALA A 83 -6.83 -15.47 6.35
C ALA A 83 -7.48 -15.81 7.70
N MET A 84 -8.63 -15.23 8.03
CA MET A 84 -9.39 -15.56 9.25
C MET A 84 -10.20 -16.85 9.14
N LEU A 85 -10.55 -17.29 7.93
CA LEU A 85 -11.28 -18.55 7.68
C LEU A 85 -10.34 -19.76 7.64
N GLU A 86 -9.14 -19.62 7.06
CA GLU A 86 -8.13 -20.69 7.06
C GLU A 86 -7.71 -21.10 8.47
N ASP A 87 -7.70 -20.18 9.44
CA ASP A 87 -7.40 -20.47 10.84
C ASP A 87 -8.49 -21.33 11.54
N LYS A 88 -9.70 -21.38 10.97
CA LYS A 88 -10.85 -22.15 11.50
C LYS A 88 -11.13 -23.45 10.78
N SER A 89 -10.73 -23.60 9.52
CA SER A 89 -10.98 -24.82 8.75
C SER A 89 -9.67 -25.50 8.35
N LYS A 90 -9.39 -26.67 8.95
CA LYS A 90 -8.42 -27.68 8.49
C LYS A 90 -8.81 -28.28 7.11
N THR A 91 -9.28 -27.46 6.17
CA THR A 91 -9.70 -27.90 4.85
C THR A 91 -8.81 -27.27 3.79
N ASN A 92 -8.22 -28.15 3.00
CA ASN A 92 -7.25 -27.90 1.95
C ASN A 92 -7.61 -26.72 1.02
N THR A 93 -6.84 -25.64 1.19
CA THR A 93 -6.15 -24.91 0.11
C THR A 93 -6.96 -24.54 -1.12
N THR A 94 -7.68 -23.42 -1.04
CA THR A 94 -7.51 -22.38 -2.08
C THR A 94 -6.40 -21.46 -1.61
N GLY A 95 -5.15 -21.93 -1.73
CA GLY A 95 -3.99 -21.13 -1.31
C GLY A 95 -4.01 -19.80 -2.05
N PHE A 96 -4.14 -18.70 -1.31
CA PHE A 96 -4.06 -17.37 -1.87
C PHE A 96 -2.75 -17.29 -2.64
N LYS A 97 -2.85 -17.04 -3.95
CA LYS A 97 -1.64 -16.79 -4.70
C LYS A 97 -1.13 -15.47 -4.18
N ARG A 98 0.18 -15.39 -3.95
CA ARG A 98 0.84 -14.18 -3.47
C ARG A 98 0.40 -12.90 -4.20
N ILE A 99 0.10 -13.02 -5.49
CA ILE A 99 -0.41 -11.96 -6.35
C ILE A 99 -1.75 -11.36 -5.86
N ASP A 100 -2.61 -12.17 -5.26
CA ASP A 100 -3.91 -11.78 -4.72
C ASP A 100 -3.77 -10.84 -3.51
N ILE A 101 -2.58 -10.79 -2.90
CA ILE A 101 -2.23 -9.89 -1.79
C ILE A 101 -1.37 -8.72 -2.28
N GLU A 102 -0.46 -8.97 -3.23
CA GLU A 102 0.41 -7.93 -3.80
C GLU A 102 -0.37 -6.86 -4.56
N VAL A 103 -1.36 -7.27 -5.36
CA VAL A 103 -2.16 -6.33 -6.16
C VAL A 103 -2.94 -5.37 -5.25
N PRO A 104 -3.66 -5.85 -4.21
CA PRO A 104 -4.28 -4.94 -3.24
C PRO A 104 -3.27 -4.06 -2.50
N MET A 105 -2.11 -4.59 -2.09
CA MET A 105 -1.08 -3.77 -1.44
C MET A 105 -0.60 -2.62 -2.33
N LEU A 106 -0.40 -2.89 -3.63
CA LEU A 106 -0.03 -1.88 -4.62
C LEU A 106 -1.16 -0.86 -4.81
N SER A 107 -2.41 -1.30 -4.95
CA SER A 107 -3.57 -0.41 -5.02
C SER A 107 -3.68 0.48 -3.78
N GLY A 108 -3.41 -0.07 -2.60
CA GLY A 108 -3.35 0.68 -1.35
C GLY A 108 -2.23 1.72 -1.33
N PHE A 109 -1.04 1.37 -1.82
CA PHE A 109 0.07 2.31 -1.97
C PHE A 109 -0.26 3.45 -2.95
N LEU A 110 -0.85 3.12 -4.10
CA LEU A 110 -1.27 4.10 -5.11
C LEU A 110 -2.37 5.01 -4.58
N THR A 111 -3.29 4.47 -3.77
CA THR A 111 -4.30 5.28 -3.05
C THR A 111 -3.63 6.36 -2.21
N LEU A 112 -2.62 5.99 -1.41
CA LEU A 112 -1.87 6.95 -0.60
C LEU A 112 -1.13 7.96 -1.46
N ALA A 113 -0.45 7.52 -2.53
CA ALA A 113 0.28 8.40 -3.43
C ALA A 113 -0.63 9.47 -4.05
N PHE A 114 -1.75 9.06 -4.64
CA PHE A 114 -2.72 9.99 -5.23
C PHE A 114 -3.39 10.86 -4.18
N TYR A 115 -3.65 10.33 -2.99
CA TYR A 115 -4.24 11.11 -1.90
C TYR A 115 -3.29 12.21 -1.39
N LEU A 116 -2.00 11.92 -1.27
CA LEU A 116 -0.99 12.91 -0.92
C LEU A 116 -0.78 13.95 -2.03
N MET A 117 -0.77 13.53 -3.30
CA MET A 117 -0.72 14.46 -4.44
C MET A 117 -1.96 15.35 -4.52
N ASN A 118 -3.13 14.81 -4.16
CA ASN A 118 -4.36 15.59 -4.04
C ASN A 118 -4.21 16.65 -2.95
N LEU A 119 -3.78 16.27 -1.74
CA LEU A 119 -3.68 17.19 -0.59
C LEU A 119 -2.59 18.27 -0.76
N PHE A 120 -1.40 17.89 -1.22
CA PHE A 120 -0.22 18.78 -1.18
C PHE A 120 0.25 19.23 -2.58
N GLY A 121 -0.39 18.76 -3.65
CA GLY A 121 0.09 18.93 -5.03
C GLY A 121 1.14 17.90 -5.43
N PHE A 122 1.54 17.88 -6.70
CA PHE A 122 2.41 16.83 -7.27
C PHE A 122 3.77 16.69 -6.55
N PHE A 123 4.55 17.77 -6.50
CA PHE A 123 5.92 17.73 -5.96
C PHE A 123 5.95 17.45 -4.45
N PHE A 124 5.15 18.18 -3.67
CA PHE A 124 5.08 17.96 -2.22
C PHE A 124 4.41 16.63 -1.89
N GLY A 125 3.42 16.18 -2.67
CA GLY A 125 2.82 14.86 -2.52
C GLY A 125 3.84 13.73 -2.69
N LEU A 126 4.74 13.82 -3.67
CA LEU A 126 5.84 12.86 -3.85
C LEU A 126 6.84 12.89 -2.70
N LEU A 127 7.20 14.09 -2.21
CA LEU A 127 8.07 14.22 -1.03
C LEU A 127 7.41 13.60 0.20
N CYS A 128 6.16 13.93 0.49
CA CYS A 128 5.36 13.36 1.58
C CYS A 128 5.25 11.83 1.46
N LEU A 129 5.14 11.29 0.24
CA LEU A 129 5.08 9.86 0.01
C LEU A 129 6.37 9.17 0.50
N THR A 130 7.55 9.74 0.23
CA THR A 130 8.83 9.14 0.66
C THR A 130 9.00 9.09 2.18
N ILE A 131 8.50 10.08 2.89
CA ILE A 131 8.55 10.18 4.35
C ILE A 131 7.33 9.54 5.05
N SER A 132 6.38 9.02 4.28
CA SER A 132 5.17 8.42 4.84
C SER A 132 5.49 7.15 5.62
N PRO A 133 4.74 6.84 6.70
CA PRO A 133 4.96 5.63 7.49
C PRO A 133 4.97 4.33 6.66
N PRO A 134 4.08 4.14 5.66
CA PRO A 134 4.13 2.95 4.80
C PRO A 134 5.41 2.85 3.97
N SER A 135 5.89 3.95 3.36
CA SER A 135 7.15 3.95 2.60
C SER A 135 8.36 3.67 3.47
N LEU A 136 8.44 4.32 4.64
CA LEU A 136 9.52 4.08 5.60
C LEU A 136 9.53 2.64 6.08
N PHE A 137 8.37 2.04 6.34
CA PHE A 137 8.25 0.63 6.71
C PHE A 137 8.76 -0.29 5.60
N LEU A 138 8.41 -0.04 4.34
CA LEU A 138 8.90 -0.82 3.19
C LEU A 138 10.44 -0.75 3.08
N VAL A 139 11.01 0.46 3.19
CA VAL A 139 12.46 0.67 3.13
C VAL A 139 13.17 -0.04 4.29
N GLN A 140 12.65 0.08 5.51
CA GLN A 140 13.21 -0.58 6.69
C GLN A 140 13.22 -2.11 6.55
N GLU A 141 12.10 -2.70 6.15
CA GLU A 141 12.01 -4.15 5.94
C GLU A 141 12.90 -4.62 4.79
N PHE A 142 13.00 -3.84 3.70
CA PHE A 142 13.92 -4.12 2.60
C PHE A 142 15.38 -4.13 3.05
N VAL A 143 15.83 -3.11 3.78
CA VAL A 143 17.18 -3.01 4.32
C VAL A 143 17.47 -4.15 5.29
N LYS A 144 16.52 -4.45 6.20
CA LYS A 144 16.65 -5.53 7.18
C LYS A 144 16.76 -6.90 6.53
N ARG A 145 16.04 -7.14 5.43
CA ARG A 145 16.12 -8.41 4.68
C ARG A 145 17.39 -8.51 3.87
N ARG A 146 17.80 -7.43 3.18
CA ARG A 146 19.07 -7.39 2.44
C ARG A 146 20.28 -7.67 3.35
N ARG A 147 20.29 -7.13 4.56
CA ARG A 147 21.33 -7.40 5.56
C ARG A 147 21.34 -8.86 6.03
N ARG A 148 20.18 -9.52 6.13
CA ARG A 148 20.09 -10.95 6.51
C ARG A 148 20.65 -11.85 5.42
N ASN A 149 20.23 -11.65 4.18
CA ASN A 149 20.71 -12.43 3.04
C ASN A 149 22.23 -12.31 2.83
N LEU A 150 22.81 -11.13 3.10
CA LEU A 150 24.26 -10.93 3.04
C LEU A 150 25.02 -11.74 4.11
N LYS A 151 24.47 -11.88 5.31
CA LYS A 151 25.07 -12.69 6.38
C LYS A 151 25.02 -14.18 6.06
N GLU A 152 23.86 -14.66 5.59
CA GLU A 152 23.69 -16.06 5.17
C GLU A 152 24.56 -16.45 3.97
N SER A 153 25.04 -15.49 3.16
CA SER A 153 25.95 -15.76 2.04
C SER A 153 27.44 -15.79 2.43
N GLN A 154 27.77 -15.41 3.67
CA GLN A 154 29.15 -15.35 4.19
C GLN A 154 29.48 -16.50 5.16
N ASP A 155 28.47 -17.26 5.57
CA ASP A 155 28.58 -18.52 6.32
C ASP A 155 28.53 -19.72 5.35
#